data_AF-A0A1Q3DHW1-F1
#
_entry.id   AF-A0A1Q3DHW1-F1
#
_cell.length_a   1.000
_cell.length_b   1.000
_cell.length_c   1.000
_cell.angle_alpha   90.00
_cell.angle_beta   90.00
_cell.angle_gamma   90.00
#
_symmetry.space_group_name_H-M   'P 1'
#
loop_
_entity.id
_entity.type
_entity.pdbx_description
1 polymer ?
#
loop_
_entity_poly.entity_id
_entity_poly.type
_entity_poly.pdbx_seq_one_letter_code
_entity_poly.pdbx_strand_id
1 'polypeptide(L)'
;SHGLSLTCSSQKFTNNNLYTHCLDLSTLTSYLHFTYDESNTTLSIAFIATPSKSNGWIAWAINPTGTGMADAQSLVAYKDSSIATMTVKTYDISSYSLVVQSKLDFRVWDLRGEEMSDRSMMILGKVMVPAELAAKGTVNQIW
;
A
#
# COMPACT_ATOMS: atom_id res chain seq x y z
N SER A 1 8.93 6.34 -30.73
CA SER A 1 8.34 6.33 -29.38
C SER A 1 8.63 4.98 -28.76
N HIS A 2 9.58 4.88 -27.83
CA HIS A 2 9.73 3.67 -27.02
C HIS A 2 8.62 3.72 -25.97
N GLY A 3 7.54 2.98 -26.19
CA GLY A 3 6.53 2.79 -25.16
C GLY A 3 7.20 2.08 -23.99
N LEU A 4 7.33 2.75 -22.85
CA LEU A 4 7.76 2.11 -21.61
C LEU A 4 6.73 1.02 -21.30
N SER A 5 7.13 -0.24 -21.45
CA SER A 5 6.32 -1.38 -21.05
C SER A 5 6.32 -1.43 -19.52
N LEU A 6 5.17 -1.14 -18.90
CA LEU A 6 5.02 -1.23 -17.44
C LEU A 6 5.13 -2.70 -17.00
N THR A 7 6.07 -3.00 -16.10
CA THR A 7 6.29 -4.37 -15.62
C THR A 7 5.14 -4.80 -14.70
N CYS A 8 4.58 -3.86 -13.97
CA CYS A 8 3.44 -4.06 -13.07
C CYS A 8 2.21 -4.66 -13.79
N SER A 9 2.05 -4.44 -15.10
CA SER A 9 0.96 -5.05 -15.91
C SER A 9 1.03 -6.59 -16.00
N SER A 10 2.19 -7.18 -15.71
CA SER A 10 2.40 -8.64 -15.73
C SER A 10 1.93 -9.34 -14.45
N GLN A 11 1.72 -8.59 -13.36
CA GLN A 11 1.26 -9.16 -12.08
C GLN A 11 -0.16 -9.69 -12.23
N LYS A 12 -0.40 -10.92 -11.74
CA LYS A 12 -1.73 -11.56 -11.79
C LYS A 12 -2.20 -11.88 -10.37
N PHE A 13 -3.32 -11.29 -9.98
CA PHE A 13 -4.03 -11.61 -8.75
C PHE A 13 -5.53 -11.73 -9.03
N THR A 14 -6.29 -12.26 -8.06
CA THR A 14 -7.68 -12.71 -8.25
C THR A 14 -8.63 -11.63 -8.79
N ASN A 15 -8.27 -10.35 -8.71
CA ASN A 15 -9.10 -9.21 -9.13
C ASN A 15 -8.34 -8.12 -9.92
N ASN A 16 -7.52 -8.47 -10.92
CA ASN A 16 -6.81 -7.47 -11.75
C ASN A 16 -7.75 -6.40 -12.38
N ASN A 17 -8.98 -6.77 -12.73
CA ASN A 17 -9.94 -5.85 -13.35
C ASN A 17 -10.45 -4.74 -12.41
N LEU A 18 -10.12 -4.81 -11.11
CA LEU A 18 -10.50 -3.79 -10.13
C LEU A 18 -9.65 -2.52 -10.25
N TYR A 19 -8.45 -2.62 -10.84
CA TYR A 19 -7.47 -1.54 -10.85
C TYR A 19 -7.21 -1.01 -12.27
N THR A 20 -7.58 0.25 -12.52
CA THR A 20 -7.40 0.96 -13.79
C THR A 20 -6.00 1.54 -13.98
N HIS A 21 -5.22 1.69 -12.91
CA HIS A 21 -3.87 2.24 -12.93
C HIS A 21 -2.87 1.31 -12.27
N CYS A 22 -1.62 1.46 -12.69
CA CYS A 22 -0.52 0.61 -12.29
C CYS A 22 0.80 1.38 -12.38
N LEU A 23 1.66 1.24 -11.37
CA LEU A 23 2.96 1.91 -11.27
C LEU A 23 4.06 0.90 -10.93
N ASP A 24 5.16 0.97 -11.66
CA ASP A 24 6.44 0.40 -11.24
C ASP A 24 7.11 1.38 -10.26
N LEU A 25 7.38 0.93 -9.03
CA LEU A 25 8.02 1.75 -8.01
C LEU A 25 9.54 1.58 -8.08
N SER A 26 10.28 2.60 -7.63
CA SER A 26 11.72 2.71 -7.88
C SER A 26 12.60 1.72 -7.12
N THR A 27 12.05 1.05 -6.09
CA THR A 27 12.81 0.22 -5.16
C THR A 27 12.07 -1.06 -4.82
N LEU A 28 12.79 -2.03 -4.23
CA LEU A 28 12.24 -3.27 -3.65
C LEU A 28 11.47 -4.20 -4.60
N THR A 29 11.63 -4.01 -5.92
CA THR A 29 10.86 -4.73 -6.94
C THR A 29 9.36 -4.66 -6.58
N SER A 30 8.89 -3.43 -6.38
CA SER A 30 7.56 -3.14 -5.86
C SER A 30 6.67 -2.46 -6.89
N TYR A 31 5.37 -2.69 -6.74
CA TYR A 31 4.35 -2.28 -7.69
C TYR A 31 3.13 -1.76 -6.93
N LEU A 32 2.49 -0.72 -7.48
CA LEU A 32 1.21 -0.26 -6.98
C LEU A 32 0.18 -0.33 -8.09
N HIS A 33 -0.86 -1.13 -7.88
CA HIS A 33 -2.10 -1.05 -8.65
C HIS A 33 -3.10 -0.23 -7.88
N PHE A 34 -3.83 0.66 -8.55
CA PHE A 34 -4.80 1.50 -7.88
C PHE A 34 -5.95 1.95 -8.78
N THR A 35 -7.02 2.41 -8.14
CA THR A 35 -8.13 3.13 -8.77
C THR A 35 -8.69 4.11 -7.77
N TYR A 36 -8.99 5.31 -8.26
CA TYR A 36 -9.59 6.37 -7.45
C TYR A 36 -11.03 6.61 -7.89
N ASP A 37 -11.95 6.57 -6.93
CA ASP A 37 -13.34 6.94 -7.11
C ASP A 37 -13.55 8.35 -6.56
N GLU A 38 -13.64 9.32 -7.47
CA GLU A 38 -13.83 10.73 -7.13
C GLU A 38 -15.16 11.00 -6.40
N SER A 39 -16.19 10.19 -6.64
CA SER A 39 -17.54 10.42 -6.08
C SER A 39 -17.59 10.27 -4.57
N ASN A 40 -16.67 9.50 -3.99
CA ASN A 40 -16.58 9.23 -2.56
C ASN A 40 -15.15 9.33 -2.02
N THR A 41 -14.22 9.87 -2.80
CA THR A 41 -12.80 10.05 -2.45
C THR A 41 -12.08 8.77 -2.02
N THR A 42 -12.47 7.61 -2.57
CA THR A 42 -11.88 6.32 -2.22
C THR A 42 -10.75 5.96 -3.15
N LEU A 43 -9.58 5.70 -2.60
CA LEU A 43 -8.45 5.05 -3.28
C LEU A 43 -8.45 3.56 -2.95
N SER A 44 -8.70 2.72 -3.95
CA SER A 44 -8.50 1.27 -3.85
C SER A 44 -7.08 0.93 -4.28
N ILE A 45 -6.35 0.14 -3.50
CA ILE A 45 -4.95 -0.24 -3.79
C ILE A 45 -4.72 -1.75 -3.78
N ALA A 46 -3.73 -2.18 -4.55
CA ALA A 46 -2.96 -3.40 -4.35
C ALA A 46 -1.47 -3.04 -4.43
N PHE A 47 -0.81 -2.97 -3.28
CA PHE A 47 0.64 -2.77 -3.20
C PHE A 47 1.33 -4.12 -3.11
N ILE A 48 2.29 -4.37 -3.99
CA ILE A 48 3.02 -5.64 -4.09
C ILE A 48 4.50 -5.35 -3.87
N ALA A 49 5.16 -6.11 -3.00
CA ALA A 49 6.60 -6.00 -2.80
C ALA A 49 7.19 -7.32 -2.29
N THR A 50 8.47 -7.55 -2.56
CA THR A 50 9.20 -8.66 -1.95
C THR A 50 9.75 -8.21 -0.60
N PRO A 51 9.43 -8.89 0.52
CA PRO A 51 9.98 -8.52 1.82
C PRO A 51 11.51 -8.71 1.82
N SER A 52 12.23 -7.86 2.55
CA SER A 52 13.70 -7.94 2.63
C SER A 52 14.24 -9.22 3.29
N LYS A 53 13.39 -9.96 4.00
CA LYS A 53 13.68 -11.23 4.67
C LYS A 53 12.48 -12.17 4.52
N SER A 54 12.71 -13.48 4.62
CA SER A 54 11.67 -14.52 4.46
C SER A 54 10.49 -14.39 5.44
N ASN A 55 10.74 -13.91 6.66
CA ASN A 55 9.72 -13.58 7.66
C ASN A 55 9.61 -12.06 7.89
N GLY A 56 9.94 -11.29 6.85
CA GLY A 56 9.87 -9.84 6.88
C GLY A 56 8.44 -9.32 6.74
N TRP A 57 8.36 -8.04 6.47
CA TRP A 57 7.13 -7.31 6.25
C TRP A 57 7.30 -6.39 5.05
N ILE A 58 6.18 -5.94 4.51
CA ILE A 58 6.11 -4.87 3.51
C ILE A 58 5.18 -3.78 4.03
N ALA A 59 5.38 -2.54 3.58
CA ALA A 59 4.52 -1.44 3.98
C ALA A 59 4.23 -0.51 2.82
N TRP A 60 3.04 0.08 2.85
CA TRP A 60 2.67 1.22 2.02
C TRP A 60 1.92 2.22 2.89
N ALA A 61 2.20 3.51 2.73
CA ALA A 61 1.67 4.55 3.58
C ALA A 61 1.29 5.79 2.78
N ILE A 62 0.39 6.60 3.35
CA ILE A 62 0.14 7.97 2.91
C ILE A 62 0.67 8.92 3.98
N ASN A 63 1.43 9.92 3.57
CA ASN A 63 1.77 11.03 4.44
C ASN A 63 0.89 12.25 4.13
N PRO A 64 -0.05 12.63 5.01
CA PRO A 64 -0.91 13.79 4.78
C PRO A 64 -0.17 15.13 4.90
N THR A 65 0.94 15.21 5.64
CA THR A 65 1.62 16.46 6.00
C THR A 65 2.90 16.71 5.19
N GLY A 66 3.48 15.68 4.56
CA GLY A 66 4.75 15.78 3.85
C GLY A 66 5.05 14.62 2.91
N THR A 67 6.32 14.53 2.48
CA THR A 67 6.82 13.49 1.55
C THR A 67 7.80 12.51 2.23
N GLY A 68 8.02 12.66 3.54
CA GLY A 68 8.89 11.79 4.33
C GLY A 68 8.13 10.71 5.10
N MET A 69 8.85 9.96 5.94
CA MET A 69 8.26 8.92 6.77
C MET A 69 7.60 9.46 8.07
N ALA A 70 8.06 10.61 8.58
CA ALA A 70 7.43 11.25 9.74
C ALA A 70 5.98 11.65 9.41
N ASP A 71 5.05 11.31 10.28
CA ASP A 71 3.59 11.46 10.13
C ASP A 71 2.96 10.55 9.06
N ALA A 72 3.70 9.59 8.52
CA ALA A 72 3.15 8.65 7.55
C ALA A 72 2.16 7.68 8.22
N GLN A 73 1.00 7.53 7.59
CA GLN A 73 -0.10 6.68 8.00
C GLN A 73 -0.01 5.36 7.22
N SER A 74 0.52 4.32 7.87
CA SER A 74 1.04 3.11 7.23
C SER A 74 0.14 1.90 7.35
N LEU A 75 0.03 1.16 6.25
CA LEU A 75 -0.45 -0.21 6.17
C LEU A 75 0.76 -1.13 6.11
N VAL A 76 0.89 -2.03 7.09
CA VAL A 76 2.02 -2.98 7.17
C VAL A 76 1.46 -4.39 7.07
N ALA A 77 1.99 -5.17 6.12
CA ALA A 77 1.65 -6.57 5.96
C ALA A 77 2.81 -7.49 6.35
N TYR A 78 2.49 -8.55 7.07
CA TYR A 78 3.41 -9.61 7.46
C TYR A 78 2.67 -10.93 7.66
N LYS A 79 3.42 -12.03 7.64
CA LYS A 79 2.89 -13.35 7.97
C LYS A 79 2.85 -13.52 9.47
N ASP A 80 1.65 -13.60 10.04
CA ASP A 80 1.48 -13.85 11.47
C ASP A 80 1.87 -15.29 11.77
N SER A 81 2.94 -15.49 12.53
CA SER A 81 3.47 -16.82 12.85
C SER A 81 2.57 -17.64 13.77
N SER A 82 1.65 -17.00 14.51
CA SER A 82 0.76 -17.69 15.44
C SER A 82 -0.40 -18.39 14.72
N ILE A 83 -0.86 -17.82 13.61
CA ILE A 83 -1.99 -18.32 12.82
C ILE A 83 -1.59 -18.72 11.39
N ALA A 84 -0.32 -18.53 11.03
CA ALA A 84 0.28 -18.82 9.72
C ALA A 84 -0.38 -18.13 8.51
N THR A 85 -1.06 -17.00 8.73
CA THR A 85 -1.75 -16.23 7.68
C THR A 85 -1.19 -14.83 7.52
N MET A 86 -1.28 -14.28 6.30
CA MET A 86 -0.97 -12.88 6.05
C MET A 86 -1.97 -11.96 6.75
N THR A 87 -1.44 -10.95 7.44
CA THR A 87 -2.22 -9.96 8.17
C THR A 87 -1.77 -8.57 7.76
N VAL A 88 -2.71 -7.61 7.72
CA VAL A 88 -2.43 -6.18 7.54
C VAL A 88 -2.78 -5.45 8.83
N LYS A 89 -1.85 -4.63 9.32
CA LYS A 89 -2.02 -3.77 10.49
C LYS A 89 -1.75 -2.32 10.14
N THR A 90 -2.30 -1.41 10.94
CA THR A 90 -2.17 0.03 10.75
C THR A 90 -1.19 0.62 11.77
N TYR A 91 -0.38 1.58 11.33
CA TYR A 91 0.60 2.28 12.16
C TYR A 91 0.64 3.76 11.79
N ASP A 92 0.45 4.62 12.77
CA ASP A 92 0.73 6.06 12.67
C ASP A 92 2.19 6.31 13.06
N ILE A 93 3.02 6.73 12.11
CA ILE A 93 4.46 6.95 12.30
C ILE A 93 4.70 8.40 12.74
N SER A 94 4.10 8.79 13.86
CA SER A 94 4.28 10.10 14.49
C SER A 94 5.67 10.29 15.13
N SER A 95 6.40 9.19 15.39
CA SER A 95 7.78 9.23 15.89
C SER A 95 8.58 7.98 15.52
N TYR A 96 9.89 8.16 15.29
CA TYR A 96 10.84 7.07 15.04
C TYR A 96 11.25 6.31 16.31
N SER A 97 10.97 6.84 17.51
CA SER A 97 11.39 6.21 18.76
C SER A 97 10.47 5.07 19.20
N LEU A 98 9.19 5.12 18.82
CA LEU A 98 8.15 4.15 19.22
C LEU A 98 7.16 3.98 18.07
N VAL A 99 7.32 2.91 17.29
CA VAL A 99 6.34 2.49 16.28
C VAL A 99 5.39 1.49 16.92
N VAL A 100 4.19 1.94 17.23
CA VAL A 100 3.13 1.15 17.87
C VAL A 100 1.95 1.04 16.92
N GLN A 101 1.29 -0.11 16.92
CA GLN A 101 0.07 -0.30 16.14
C GLN A 101 -0.99 0.68 16.63
N SER A 102 -1.59 1.44 15.72
CA SER A 102 -2.58 2.48 16.02
C SER A 102 -3.58 2.61 14.89
N LYS A 103 -4.67 3.34 15.12
CA LYS A 103 -5.59 3.72 14.04
C LYS A 103 -4.95 4.83 13.21
N LEU A 104 -5.33 4.91 11.95
CA LEU A 104 -4.93 5.99 11.07
C LEU A 104 -5.86 7.20 11.21
N ASP A 105 -5.36 8.38 10.87
CA ASP A 105 -6.12 9.64 10.86
C ASP A 105 -7.23 9.67 9.80
N PHE A 106 -7.17 8.76 8.83
CA PHE A 106 -8.18 8.56 7.81
C PHE A 106 -8.72 7.14 7.83
N ARG A 107 -9.93 6.98 7.32
CA ARG A 107 -10.60 5.69 7.29
C ARG A 107 -9.93 4.76 6.29
N VAL A 108 -9.68 3.53 6.72
CA VAL A 108 -9.28 2.41 5.87
C VAL A 108 -10.19 1.21 6.10
N TRP A 109 -10.45 0.45 5.04
CA TRP A 109 -11.32 -0.73 5.10
C TRP A 109 -10.96 -1.74 4.01
N ASP A 110 -11.61 -2.91 4.05
CA ASP A 110 -11.34 -4.04 3.16
C ASP A 110 -9.86 -4.45 3.13
N LEU A 111 -9.14 -4.26 4.25
CA LEU A 111 -7.72 -4.56 4.36
C LEU A 111 -7.48 -6.06 4.32
N ARG A 112 -6.59 -6.50 3.42
CA ARG A 112 -6.22 -7.91 3.28
C ARG A 112 -4.77 -8.06 2.86
N GLY A 113 -4.10 -9.04 3.45
CA GLY A 113 -2.74 -9.43 3.07
C GLY A 113 -2.78 -10.73 2.29
N GLU A 114 -1.94 -10.86 1.28
CA GLU A 114 -1.76 -12.10 0.51
C GLU A 114 -0.28 -12.39 0.29
N GLU A 115 0.06 -13.69 0.23
CA GLU A 115 1.39 -14.17 -0.17
C GLU A 115 1.25 -14.73 -1.59
N MET A 116 2.07 -14.25 -2.51
CA MET A 116 2.05 -14.66 -3.92
C MET A 116 2.96 -15.87 -4.15
N SER A 117 2.83 -16.52 -5.30
CA SER A 117 3.59 -17.74 -5.63
C SER A 117 5.11 -17.53 -5.71
N ASP A 118 5.56 -16.31 -5.99
CA ASP A 118 6.97 -15.92 -6.02
C ASP A 118 7.53 -15.47 -4.66
N ARG A 119 6.71 -15.58 -3.59
CA ARG A 119 6.97 -15.11 -2.21
C ARG A 119 6.95 -13.59 -2.04
N SER A 120 6.54 -12.84 -3.06
CA SER A 120 6.14 -11.45 -2.84
C SER A 120 4.89 -11.40 -1.97
N MET A 121 4.73 -10.28 -1.26
CA MET A 121 3.58 -10.00 -0.42
C MET A 121 2.74 -8.93 -1.09
N MET A 122 1.43 -8.97 -0.84
CA MET A 122 0.47 -7.99 -1.35
C MET A 122 -0.38 -7.41 -0.23
N ILE A 123 -0.54 -6.09 -0.24
CA ILE A 123 -1.47 -5.33 0.59
C ILE A 123 -2.64 -4.88 -0.28
N LEU A 124 -3.83 -5.38 0.01
CA LEU A 124 -5.09 -4.94 -0.57
C LEU A 124 -5.81 -4.05 0.45
N GLY A 125 -6.47 -3.00 -0.03
CA GLY A 125 -7.27 -2.15 0.84
C GLY A 125 -7.91 -0.98 0.13
N LYS A 126 -8.81 -0.32 0.86
CA LYS A 126 -9.43 0.95 0.46
C LYS A 126 -9.09 2.02 1.48
N VAL A 127 -8.81 3.21 0.97
CA VAL A 127 -8.42 4.37 1.74
C VAL A 127 -9.33 5.53 1.39
N MET A 128 -9.90 6.19 2.40
CA MET A 128 -10.55 7.48 2.20
C MET A 128 -9.44 8.53 2.11
N VAL A 129 -9.23 9.11 0.92
CA VAL A 129 -8.15 10.07 0.71
C VAL A 129 -8.40 11.32 1.56
N PRO A 130 -7.43 11.79 2.37
CA PRO A 130 -7.57 13.02 3.13
C PRO A 130 -8.00 14.20 2.26
N ALA A 131 -8.93 15.02 2.76
CA ALA A 131 -9.57 16.08 1.97
C ALA A 131 -8.56 17.04 1.31
N GLU A 132 -7.47 17.38 2.01
CA GLU A 132 -6.42 18.25 1.46
C GLU A 132 -5.66 17.62 0.30
N LEU A 133 -5.41 16.30 0.35
CA LEU A 133 -4.75 15.56 -0.73
C LEU A 133 -5.70 15.36 -1.91
N ALA A 134 -6.97 15.05 -1.63
CA ALA A 134 -8.01 14.94 -2.65
C ALA A 134 -8.19 16.26 -3.41
N ALA A 135 -8.23 17.40 -2.70
CA ALA A 135 -8.32 18.73 -3.31
C ALA A 135 -7.10 19.08 -4.19
N LYS A 136 -5.92 18.54 -3.86
CA LYS A 136 -4.69 18.68 -4.66
C LYS A 136 -4.62 17.68 -5.82
N GLY A 137 -5.49 16.66 -5.85
CA GLY A 137 -5.44 15.56 -6.81
C GLY A 137 -4.16 14.72 -6.73
N THR A 138 -3.44 14.76 -5.60
CA THR A 138 -2.15 14.09 -5.42
C THR A 138 -2.05 13.45 -4.04
N VAL A 139 -1.52 12.22 -3.98
CA VAL A 139 -1.24 11.50 -2.73
C VAL A 139 0.27 11.38 -2.53
N ASN A 140 0.76 11.74 -1.34
CA ASN A 140 2.16 11.51 -0.96
C ASN A 140 2.30 10.09 -0.40
N GLN A 141 2.69 9.15 -1.26
CA GLN A 141 2.89 7.76 -0.87
C GLN A 141 4.32 7.47 -0.40
N ILE A 142 4.46 6.56 0.56
CA ILE A 142 5.73 6.06 1.12
C ILE A 142 5.69 4.52 1.10
N TRP A 143 6.80 3.87 0.74
CA TRP A 143 6.91 2.40 0.66
C TRP A 143 8.33 1.91 0.94
#